data_AF-A0A954FVX6-F1
#
_entry.id   AF-A0A954FVX6-F1
#
_cell.length_a   1.000
_cell.length_b   1.000
_cell.length_c   1.000
_cell.angle_alpha   90.00
_cell.angle_beta   90.00
_cell.angle_gamma   90.00
#
_symmetry.space_group_name_H-M   'P 1'
#
loop_
_entity.id
_entity.type
_entity.pdbx_description
1 polymer ?
#
loop_
_entity_poly.entity_id
_entity_poly.type
_entity_poly.pdbx_seq_one_letter_code
_entity_poly.pdbx_strand_id
1 'polypeptide(L)'
;MKYLVLPAVILFCWTTAFSAEPAPEEDYQLVEGKWVRNDQDGKGAPLRIEQELSDKVSKFRVYDSNGTLVHAHQAKFLLKRMSDANLFTYYDLEVLVGPNKGKLQKAPRSFVYRVKDNQFIQVEGILKDDQTPLLMTVWWKVKPPAPKPEI
;
A
#
# COMPACT_ATOMS: atom_id res chain seq x y z
N MET A 1 41.22 45.79 33.05
CA MET A 1 39.83 45.28 32.95
C MET A 1 39.79 44.30 31.79
N LYS A 2 39.57 43.00 32.07
CA LYS A 2 39.56 41.92 31.08
C LYS A 2 38.11 41.70 30.61
N TYR A 3 37.82 41.87 29.32
CA TYR A 3 36.55 41.44 28.74
C TYR A 3 36.72 40.02 28.21
N LEU A 4 36.05 39.08 28.87
CA LEU A 4 35.93 37.68 28.47
C LEU A 4 34.82 37.62 27.41
N VAL A 5 35.18 37.47 26.14
CA VAL A 5 34.20 37.23 25.06
C VAL A 5 33.84 35.75 25.09
N LEU A 6 32.65 35.44 25.55
CA LEU A 6 32.07 34.09 25.53
C LEU A 6 31.48 33.83 24.13
N PRO A 7 31.92 32.82 23.36
CA PRO A 7 31.22 32.46 22.14
C PRO A 7 29.94 31.69 22.51
N ALA A 8 28.79 32.28 22.24
CA ALA A 8 27.51 31.60 22.28
C ALA A 8 27.46 30.56 21.14
N VAL A 9 27.79 29.31 21.46
CA VAL A 9 27.56 28.17 20.58
C VAL A 9 26.05 27.94 20.54
N ILE A 10 25.39 28.45 19.50
CA ILE A 10 24.00 28.12 19.19
C ILE A 10 24.01 26.67 18.68
N LEU A 11 23.73 25.73 19.58
CA LEU A 11 23.37 24.36 19.24
C LEU A 11 22.03 24.41 18.48
N PHE A 12 22.10 24.39 17.15
CA PHE A 12 20.97 23.94 16.33
C PHE A 12 20.78 22.45 16.62
N CYS A 13 20.00 22.14 17.66
CA CYS A 13 19.37 20.83 17.75
C CYS A 13 18.48 20.70 16.51
N TRP A 14 18.98 20.00 15.49
CA TRP A 14 18.15 19.48 14.41
C TRP A 14 17.14 18.54 15.07
N THR A 15 15.96 19.06 15.37
CA THR A 15 14.81 18.22 15.60
C THR A 15 14.52 17.58 14.25
N THR A 16 15.00 16.36 14.04
CA THR A 16 14.45 15.48 13.02
C THR A 16 13.01 15.22 13.43
N ALA A 17 12.10 16.12 13.04
CA ALA A 17 10.69 15.85 13.14
C ALA A 17 10.46 14.56 12.35
N PHE A 18 10.05 13.50 13.05
CA PHE A 18 9.69 12.20 12.49
C PHE A 18 8.39 12.33 11.68
N SER A 19 8.43 13.18 10.65
CA SER A 19 7.31 13.44 9.76
C SER A 19 7.31 12.39 8.66
N ALA A 20 6.11 11.93 8.31
CA ALA A 20 5.95 11.06 7.16
C ALA A 20 6.22 11.86 5.87
N GLU A 21 7.38 11.65 5.27
CA GLU A 21 7.80 12.29 4.04
C GLU A 21 7.17 11.57 2.83
N PRO A 22 6.85 12.27 1.73
CA PRO A 22 6.52 11.62 0.47
C PRO A 22 7.61 10.60 0.12
N ALA A 23 7.20 9.38 -0.22
CA ALA A 23 8.16 8.35 -0.59
C ALA A 23 8.83 8.71 -1.93
N PRO A 24 10.12 8.38 -2.09
CA PRO A 24 10.81 8.58 -3.36
C PRO A 24 10.36 7.53 -4.40
N GLU A 25 10.73 7.69 -5.67
CA GLU A 25 10.20 6.88 -6.77
C GLU A 25 10.62 5.40 -6.69
N GLU A 26 11.74 5.08 -6.02
CA GLU A 26 12.18 3.69 -5.83
C GLU A 26 11.16 2.86 -5.02
N ASP A 27 10.39 3.50 -4.14
CA ASP A 27 9.33 2.85 -3.36
C ASP A 27 8.15 2.49 -4.24
N TYR A 28 7.83 3.34 -5.21
CA TYR A 28 6.79 3.07 -6.19
C TYR A 28 7.20 1.89 -7.09
N GLN A 29 8.46 1.87 -7.56
CA GLN A 29 9.01 0.76 -8.33
C GLN A 29 9.02 -0.56 -7.53
N LEU A 30 9.29 -0.49 -6.23
CA LEU A 30 9.28 -1.65 -5.34
C LEU A 30 7.89 -2.31 -5.25
N VAL A 31 6.83 -1.50 -5.10
CA VAL A 31 5.46 -2.00 -5.00
C VAL A 31 4.81 -2.29 -6.36
N GLU A 32 5.38 -1.78 -7.45
CA GLU A 32 4.83 -1.95 -8.80
C GLU A 32 4.68 -3.43 -9.19
N GLY A 33 3.63 -3.74 -9.93
CA GLY A 33 3.37 -5.04 -10.50
C GLY A 33 2.09 -5.69 -9.99
N LYS A 34 1.93 -6.97 -10.33
CA LYS A 34 0.75 -7.76 -10.00
C LYS A 34 1.02 -8.65 -8.79
N TRP A 35 0.12 -8.60 -7.83
CA TRP A 35 0.18 -9.29 -6.56
C TRP A 35 -1.08 -10.13 -6.37
N VAL A 36 -0.94 -11.31 -5.77
CA VAL A 36 -2.05 -12.24 -5.57
C VAL A 36 -2.09 -12.81 -4.16
N ARG A 37 -3.30 -13.10 -3.70
CA ARG A 37 -3.55 -13.89 -2.49
C ARG A 37 -4.81 -14.70 -2.66
N ASN A 38 -4.94 -15.74 -1.84
CA ASN A 38 -6.19 -16.46 -1.68
C ASN A 38 -6.86 -16.03 -0.37
N ASP A 39 -8.18 -16.06 -0.35
CA ASP A 39 -9.00 -15.76 0.82
C ASP A 39 -10.26 -16.63 0.78
N GLN A 40 -11.20 -16.39 1.68
CA GLN A 40 -12.52 -17.01 1.69
C GLN A 40 -13.62 -15.96 1.77
N ASP A 41 -14.78 -16.25 1.19
CA ASP A 41 -15.97 -15.44 1.39
C ASP A 41 -16.59 -15.68 2.79
N GLY A 42 -17.66 -14.95 3.12
CA GLY A 42 -18.36 -15.10 4.41
C GLY A 42 -19.00 -16.48 4.65
N LYS A 43 -19.01 -17.37 3.64
CA LYS A 43 -19.50 -18.75 3.73
C LYS A 43 -18.35 -19.77 3.68
N GLY A 44 -17.09 -19.32 3.64
CA GLY A 44 -15.90 -20.17 3.55
C GLY A 44 -15.54 -20.59 2.11
N ALA A 45 -16.25 -20.11 1.09
CA ALA A 45 -15.93 -20.45 -0.30
C ALA A 45 -14.63 -19.74 -0.73
N PRO A 46 -13.74 -20.41 -1.48
CA PRO A 46 -12.44 -19.85 -1.82
C PRO A 46 -12.57 -18.67 -2.78
N LEU A 47 -11.75 -17.64 -2.53
CA LEU A 47 -11.61 -16.46 -3.36
C LEU A 47 -10.16 -16.32 -3.82
N ARG A 48 -9.96 -15.92 -5.07
CA ARG A 48 -8.67 -15.43 -5.58
C ARG A 48 -8.73 -13.92 -5.67
N ILE A 49 -7.77 -13.24 -5.06
CA ILE A 49 -7.70 -11.78 -5.02
C ILE A 49 -6.42 -11.34 -5.72
N GLU A 50 -6.55 -10.36 -6.60
CA GLU A 50 -5.45 -9.75 -7.33
C GLU A 50 -5.39 -8.25 -7.07
N GLN A 51 -4.19 -7.73 -6.85
CA GLN A 51 -3.91 -6.30 -6.80
C GLN A 51 -2.81 -5.98 -7.80
N GLU A 52 -3.07 -5.04 -8.70
CA GLU A 52 -2.13 -4.54 -9.69
C GLU A 52 -1.83 -3.07 -9.36
N LEU A 53 -0.55 -2.77 -9.12
CA LEU A 53 -0.06 -1.44 -8.82
C LEU A 53 0.78 -0.96 -9.99
N SER A 54 0.36 0.10 -10.66
CA SER A 54 1.11 0.75 -11.76
C SER A 54 0.69 2.21 -11.86
N ASP A 55 1.60 3.09 -12.29
CA ASP A 55 1.29 4.51 -12.56
C ASP A 55 0.55 5.23 -11.41
N LYS A 56 0.86 4.89 -10.16
CA LYS A 56 0.21 5.44 -8.95
C LYS A 56 -1.29 5.15 -8.87
N VAL A 57 -1.73 4.09 -9.55
CA VAL A 57 -3.08 3.53 -9.53
C VAL A 57 -3.04 2.08 -9.04
N SER A 58 -3.97 1.73 -8.15
CA SER A 58 -4.22 0.38 -7.67
C SER A 58 -5.48 -0.16 -8.33
N LYS A 59 -5.39 -1.30 -9.01
CA LYS A 59 -6.53 -2.06 -9.54
C LYS A 59 -6.68 -3.34 -8.74
N PHE A 60 -7.82 -3.51 -8.09
CA PHE A 60 -8.13 -4.65 -7.23
C PHE A 60 -9.24 -5.48 -7.85
N ARG A 61 -9.08 -6.80 -7.84
CA ARG A 61 -10.01 -7.76 -8.45
C ARG A 61 -10.20 -8.97 -7.54
N VAL A 62 -11.44 -9.43 -7.41
CA VAL A 62 -11.81 -10.63 -6.65
C VAL A 62 -12.53 -11.59 -7.58
N TYR A 63 -12.04 -12.82 -7.63
CA TYR A 63 -12.59 -13.91 -8.41
C TYR A 63 -13.13 -14.99 -7.48
N ASP A 64 -14.31 -15.54 -7.82
CA ASP A 64 -14.86 -16.71 -7.15
C ASP A 64 -14.14 -18.01 -7.56
N SER A 65 -14.60 -19.13 -7.00
CA SER A 65 -14.06 -20.47 -7.30
C SER A 65 -14.21 -20.90 -8.76
N ASN A 66 -15.12 -20.29 -9.52
CA ASN A 66 -15.33 -20.55 -10.93
C ASN A 66 -14.50 -19.63 -11.83
N GLY A 67 -13.71 -18.72 -11.24
CA GLY A 67 -12.96 -17.70 -11.97
C GLY A 67 -13.82 -16.52 -12.43
N THR A 68 -15.04 -16.37 -11.92
CA THR A 68 -15.91 -15.24 -12.22
C THR A 68 -15.45 -14.01 -11.44
N LEU A 69 -15.31 -12.88 -12.11
CA LEU A 69 -15.01 -11.60 -11.45
C LEU A 69 -16.25 -11.12 -10.67
N VAL A 70 -16.20 -11.22 -9.34
CA VAL A 70 -17.32 -10.87 -8.45
C VAL A 70 -17.20 -9.48 -7.84
N HIS A 71 -16.00 -8.93 -7.76
CA HIS A 71 -15.75 -7.55 -7.32
C HIS A 71 -14.53 -6.97 -8.00
N ALA A 72 -14.58 -5.68 -8.34
CA ALA A 72 -13.43 -4.94 -8.81
C ALA A 72 -13.53 -3.49 -8.40
N HIS A 73 -12.40 -2.89 -8.03
CA HIS A 73 -12.29 -1.45 -7.83
C HIS A 73 -10.93 -0.93 -8.28
N GLN A 74 -10.87 0.37 -8.53
CA GLN A 74 -9.61 1.07 -8.76
C GLN A 74 -9.50 2.24 -7.78
N ALA A 75 -8.27 2.63 -7.44
CA ALA A 75 -8.01 3.79 -6.60
C ALA A 75 -6.67 4.41 -6.97
N LYS A 76 -6.50 5.71 -6.75
CA LYS A 76 -5.17 6.33 -6.78
C LYS A 76 -4.46 6.00 -5.47
N PHE A 77 -3.14 5.99 -5.49
CA PHE A 77 -2.37 5.83 -4.27
C PHE A 77 -1.15 6.74 -4.19
N LEU A 78 -0.75 7.02 -2.96
CA LEU A 78 0.53 7.64 -2.63
C LEU A 78 1.23 6.84 -1.54
N LEU A 79 2.55 6.94 -1.53
CA LEU A 79 3.41 6.30 -0.55
C LEU A 79 4.07 7.37 0.31
N LYS A 80 4.23 7.08 1.60
CA LYS A 80 5.06 7.87 2.50
C LYS A 80 6.06 6.97 3.20
N ARG A 81 7.25 7.52 3.42
CA ARG A 81 8.31 6.88 4.20
C ARG A 81 8.36 7.51 5.58
N MET A 82 8.45 6.66 6.59
CA MET A 82 8.72 7.02 7.98
C MET A 82 10.01 6.32 8.41
N SER A 83 10.58 6.70 9.57
CA SER A 83 11.80 6.09 10.10
C SER A 83 11.73 4.56 10.19
N ASP A 84 10.59 4.04 10.65
CA ASP A 84 10.47 2.62 11.04
C ASP A 84 9.37 1.88 10.26
N ALA A 85 8.68 2.57 9.35
CA ALA A 85 7.55 2.02 8.60
C ALA A 85 7.36 2.77 7.27
N ASN A 86 6.71 2.11 6.32
CA ASN A 86 6.19 2.79 5.13
C ASN A 86 4.66 2.79 5.19
N LEU A 87 4.07 3.87 4.70
CA LEU A 87 2.62 4.08 4.68
C LEU A 87 2.13 4.08 3.24
N PHE A 88 1.11 3.28 2.96
CA PHE A 88 0.38 3.29 1.70
C PHE A 88 -0.96 3.95 1.94
N THR A 89 -1.31 4.95 1.14
CA THR A 89 -2.61 5.61 1.20
C THR A 89 -3.30 5.53 -0.14
N TYR A 90 -4.49 4.93 -0.20
CA TYR A 90 -5.34 4.99 -1.39
C TYR A 90 -6.51 5.96 -1.20
N TYR A 91 -6.96 6.55 -2.31
CA TYR A 91 -8.05 7.51 -2.36
C TYR A 91 -8.71 7.50 -3.74
N ASP A 92 -9.84 8.21 -3.89
CA ASP A 92 -10.68 8.17 -5.09
C ASP A 92 -11.01 6.73 -5.52
N LEU A 93 -11.43 5.89 -4.55
CA LEU A 93 -11.75 4.49 -4.83
C LEU A 93 -13.08 4.41 -5.58
N GLU A 94 -13.05 3.85 -6.80
CA GLU A 94 -14.22 3.63 -7.64
C GLU A 94 -14.49 2.14 -7.79
N VAL A 95 -15.72 1.71 -7.47
CA VAL A 95 -16.15 0.32 -7.65
C VAL A 95 -16.59 0.09 -9.10
N LEU A 96 -15.91 -0.81 -9.81
CA LEU A 96 -16.15 -1.11 -11.22
C LEU A 96 -17.07 -2.32 -11.42
N VAL A 97 -17.02 -3.28 -10.49
CA VAL A 97 -17.81 -4.52 -10.49
C VAL A 97 -18.23 -4.84 -9.05
N GLY A 98 -19.45 -5.35 -8.88
CA GLY A 98 -20.01 -5.77 -7.59
C GLY A 98 -21.24 -4.96 -7.18
N PRO A 99 -21.82 -5.23 -6.00
CA PRO A 99 -23.09 -4.63 -5.54
C PRO A 99 -23.09 -3.10 -5.47
N ASN A 100 -21.91 -2.48 -5.34
CA ASN A 100 -21.75 -1.03 -5.21
C ASN A 100 -21.17 -0.37 -6.47
N LYS A 101 -21.31 -0.99 -7.65
CA LYS A 101 -20.76 -0.47 -8.91
C LYS A 101 -21.14 1.00 -9.14
N GLY A 102 -20.16 1.81 -9.54
CA GLY A 102 -20.27 3.25 -9.77
C GLY A 102 -20.09 4.11 -8.50
N LYS A 103 -20.02 3.50 -7.31
CA LYS A 103 -19.75 4.25 -6.08
C LYS A 103 -18.30 4.74 -6.06
N LEU A 104 -18.14 6.06 -5.86
CA LEU A 104 -16.86 6.72 -5.62
C LEU A 104 -16.70 7.05 -4.13
N GLN A 105 -15.65 6.51 -3.51
CA GLN A 105 -15.22 6.84 -2.15
C GLN A 105 -14.00 7.75 -2.22
N LYS A 106 -14.20 9.04 -1.93
CA LYS A 106 -13.12 10.04 -1.93
C LYS A 106 -12.23 9.99 -0.70
N ALA A 107 -12.78 9.58 0.45
CA ALA A 107 -12.05 9.57 1.71
C ALA A 107 -10.84 8.60 1.63
N PRO A 108 -9.62 9.07 1.96
CA PRO A 108 -8.43 8.24 1.90
C PRO A 108 -8.47 7.15 2.97
N ARG A 109 -7.82 6.02 2.70
CA ARG A 109 -7.55 4.97 3.68
C ARG A 109 -6.09 4.59 3.59
N SER A 110 -5.47 4.35 4.74
CA SER A 110 -4.04 4.10 4.84
C SER A 110 -3.75 2.84 5.60
N PHE A 111 -2.66 2.16 5.23
CA PHE A 111 -2.14 1.00 5.93
C PHE A 111 -0.62 1.04 5.95
N VAL A 112 -0.02 0.40 6.96
CA VAL A 112 1.43 0.20 7.01
C VAL A 112 1.80 -0.93 6.06
N TYR A 113 2.91 -0.79 5.33
CA TYR A 113 3.36 -1.84 4.43
C TYR A 113 4.86 -2.11 4.49
N ARG A 114 5.22 -3.29 4.01
CA ARG A 114 6.59 -3.69 3.71
C ARG A 114 6.61 -4.57 2.46
N VAL A 115 7.56 -4.34 1.57
CA VAL A 115 7.91 -5.32 0.54
C VAL A 115 9.19 -6.02 0.95
N LYS A 116 9.20 -7.35 0.87
CA LYS A 116 10.38 -8.17 1.12
C LYS A 116 10.36 -9.33 0.13
N ASP A 117 11.44 -9.49 -0.63
CA ASP A 117 11.53 -10.51 -1.67
C ASP A 117 10.33 -10.39 -2.64
N ASN A 118 9.54 -11.45 -2.78
CA ASN A 118 8.32 -11.48 -3.60
C ASN A 118 7.04 -11.30 -2.78
N GLN A 119 7.13 -10.71 -1.59
CA GLN A 119 5.99 -10.48 -0.71
C GLN A 119 5.71 -9.00 -0.52
N PHE A 120 4.45 -8.61 -0.68
CA PHE A 120 3.93 -7.32 -0.27
C PHE A 120 3.04 -7.54 0.96
N ILE A 121 3.48 -7.01 2.09
CA ILE A 121 2.85 -7.21 3.40
C ILE A 121 2.11 -5.91 3.75
N GLN A 122 0.83 -6.02 4.09
CA GLN A 122 -0.04 -4.92 4.46
C GLN A 122 -0.54 -5.15 5.90
N VAL A 123 -0.59 -4.08 6.69
CA VAL A 123 -1.13 -4.08 8.05
C VAL A 123 -2.15 -2.95 8.18
N GLU A 124 -3.42 -3.34 8.23
CA GLU A 124 -4.58 -2.47 8.44
C GLU A 124 -4.98 -2.44 9.92
N GLY A 125 -5.69 -1.41 10.36
CA GLY A 125 -6.27 -1.33 11.71
C GLY A 125 -5.28 -0.99 12.83
N ILE A 126 -4.02 -0.64 12.48
CA ILE A 126 -2.98 -0.28 13.45
C ILE A 126 -2.86 1.23 13.67
N LEU A 127 -3.38 2.05 12.75
CA LEU A 127 -3.32 3.51 12.84
C LEU A 127 -4.39 4.01 13.81
N LYS A 128 -4.09 5.09 14.55
CA LYS A 128 -4.92 5.61 15.63
C LYS A 128 -6.40 5.82 15.26
N ASP A 129 -6.67 6.33 14.07
CA ASP A 129 -8.02 6.68 13.60
C ASP A 129 -8.58 5.67 12.57
N ASP A 130 -7.89 4.54 12.38
CA ASP A 130 -8.36 3.46 11.52
C ASP A 130 -9.39 2.62 12.26
N GLN A 131 -10.61 2.57 11.73
CA GLN A 131 -11.72 1.80 12.31
C GLN A 131 -11.75 0.36 11.83
N THR A 132 -10.81 -0.07 10.99
CA THR A 132 -10.71 -1.47 10.58
C THR A 132 -10.17 -2.35 11.72
N PRO A 133 -10.62 -3.61 11.81
CA PRO A 133 -9.96 -4.59 12.66
C PRO A 133 -8.49 -4.76 12.26
N LEU A 134 -7.62 -5.03 13.23
CA LEU A 134 -6.22 -5.36 12.97
C LEU A 134 -6.15 -6.57 12.03
N LEU A 135 -5.57 -6.37 10.85
CA LEU A 135 -5.42 -7.40 9.83
C LEU A 135 -4.04 -7.29 9.19
N MET A 136 -3.33 -8.42 9.15
CA MET A 136 -2.10 -8.55 8.37
C MET A 136 -2.38 -9.40 7.13
N THR A 137 -2.12 -8.83 5.96
CA THR A 137 -2.29 -9.49 4.67
C THR A 137 -0.94 -9.65 3.99
N VAL A 138 -0.66 -10.86 3.49
CA VAL A 138 0.54 -11.14 2.69
C VAL A 138 0.13 -11.42 1.25
N TRP A 139 0.68 -10.65 0.33
CA TRP A 139 0.49 -10.79 -1.10
C TRP A 139 1.74 -11.33 -1.76
N TRP A 140 1.57 -12.17 -2.79
CA TRP A 140 2.67 -12.78 -3.53
C TRP A 140 2.80 -12.17 -4.92
N LYS A 141 4.00 -11.74 -5.29
CA LYS A 141 4.30 -11.18 -6.62
C LYS A 141 4.03 -12.25 -7.68
N VAL A 142 3.24 -11.91 -8.70
CA VAL A 142 3.07 -12.75 -9.88
C VAL A 142 4.31 -12.64 -10.74
N LYS A 143 5.00 -13.75 -10.96
CA LYS A 143 6.11 -13.79 -11.91
C LYS A 143 5.56 -13.61 -13.32
N PRO A 144 6.21 -12.80 -14.19
CA PRO A 144 5.87 -12.80 -15.59
C PRO A 144 6.00 -14.23 -16.15
N PRO A 145 5.11 -14.64 -17.07
CA PRO A 145 5.24 -15.95 -17.70
C PRO A 145 6.62 -16.07 -18.34
N ALA A 146 7.24 -17.25 -18.24
CA ALA A 146 8.51 -17.50 -18.90
C ALA A 146 8.39 -17.17 -20.40
N PRO A 147 9.44 -16.59 -21.03
CA PRO A 147 9.44 -16.38 -22.47
C PRO A 147 9.08 -17.70 -23.17
N LYS A 148 8.18 -17.64 -24.17
CA LYS A 148 7.95 -18.81 -25.02
C LYS A 148 9.30 -19.16 -25.69
N PRO A 149 9.71 -20.44 -25.72
CA PRO A 149 10.90 -20.82 -26.48
C PRO A 149 10.73 -20.37 -27.93
N GLU A 150 11.77 -19.75 -28.48
CA GLU A 150 11.83 -19.44 -29.91
C GLU A 150 11.70 -20.76 -30.69
N ILE A 151 10.74 -20.81 -31.62
CA ILE A 151 10.50 -21.95 -32.52
C ILE A 151 11.39 -21.81 -33.74
#